data_AF-A0A6L4B743-F1
#
_entry.id   AF-A0A6L4B743-F1
#
_cell.length_a   1.000
_cell.length_b   1.000
_cell.length_c   1.000
_cell.angle_alpha   90.00
_cell.angle_beta   90.00
_cell.angle_gamma   90.00
#
_symmetry.space_group_name_H-M   'P 1'
#
loop_
_entity.id
_entity.type
_entity.pdbx_description
1 polymer ?
#
loop_
_entity_poly.entity_id
_entity_poly.type
_entity_poly.pdbx_seq_one_letter_code
_entity_poly.pdbx_strand_id
1 'polypeptide(L)'
;MPRHSATLPSAPAPGRPLRQSCLNMLTGYSRQRLLRLIDSLLTAERPPTRSTLSEMMSEFFEHAIVHFEAEDAWLSEIGYPDASHHSSEHRSLVETFSDVCFLIMESHESPWHAFLDRICIPLYRHLTEEDRKVISFLEARHIA
;
A
#
# COMPACT_ATOMS: atom_id res chain seq x y z
N MET A 1 -43.29 -13.34 15.13
CA MET A 1 -41.81 -13.35 15.15
C MET A 1 -41.32 -12.15 14.34
N PRO A 2 -40.98 -11.00 14.94
CA PRO A 2 -40.40 -9.92 14.17
C PRO A 2 -38.89 -10.17 14.01
N ARG A 3 -38.41 -10.09 12.77
CA ARG A 3 -36.98 -10.08 12.47
C ARG A 3 -36.42 -8.72 12.87
N HIS A 4 -35.55 -8.70 13.86
CA HIS A 4 -34.75 -7.51 14.18
C HIS A 4 -33.72 -7.31 13.07
N SER A 5 -33.94 -6.31 12.22
CA SER A 5 -32.89 -5.74 11.39
C SER A 5 -31.88 -5.08 12.32
N ALA A 6 -30.69 -5.66 12.42
CA ALA A 6 -29.59 -5.07 13.17
C ALA A 6 -29.06 -3.86 12.38
N THR A 7 -29.47 -2.66 12.79
CA THR A 7 -28.84 -1.43 12.34
C THR A 7 -27.44 -1.38 12.96
N LEU A 8 -26.40 -1.55 12.13
CA LEU A 8 -25.02 -1.36 12.56
C LEU A 8 -24.87 0.07 13.12
N PRO A 9 -24.17 0.27 14.25
CA PRO A 9 -23.95 1.60 14.80
C PRO A 9 -23.09 2.43 13.82
N SER A 10 -23.65 3.55 13.36
CA SER A 10 -22.93 4.55 12.58
C SER A 10 -21.90 5.24 13.48
N ALA A 11 -20.62 4.91 13.36
CA ALA A 11 -19.57 5.69 14.01
C ALA A 11 -19.60 7.15 13.49
N PRO A 12 -19.20 8.13 14.33
CA PRO A 12 -19.28 9.55 13.98
C PRO A 12 -18.42 9.87 12.74
N ALA A 13 -18.92 10.77 11.89
CA ALA A 13 -18.14 11.27 10.76
C ALA A 13 -16.90 12.02 11.29
N PRO A 14 -15.68 11.69 10.81
CA PRO A 14 -14.46 12.36 11.24
C PRO A 14 -14.44 13.80 10.71
N GLY A 15 -13.70 14.67 11.39
CA GLY A 15 -13.59 16.08 11.03
C GLY A 15 -12.94 16.30 9.65
N ARG A 16 -13.19 17.46 9.05
CA ARG A 16 -12.59 17.92 7.78
C ARG A 16 -11.05 17.76 7.68
N PRO A 17 -10.24 17.95 8.75
CA PRO A 17 -8.79 17.76 8.68
C PRO A 17 -8.40 16.30 8.49
N LEU A 18 -9.10 15.38 9.18
CA LEU A 18 -8.91 13.95 9.05
C LEU A 18 -9.16 13.54 7.59
N ARG A 19 -10.34 13.86 7.03
CA ARG A 19 -10.71 13.61 5.63
C ARG A 19 -9.65 14.00 4.60
N GLN A 20 -9.07 15.20 4.71
CA GLN A 20 -8.03 15.65 3.79
C GLN A 20 -6.73 14.85 3.97
N SER A 21 -6.38 14.51 5.22
CA SER A 21 -5.24 13.63 5.52
C SER A 21 -5.41 12.25 4.87
N CYS A 22 -6.61 11.66 4.93
CA CYS A 22 -6.91 10.35 4.35
C CYS A 22 -6.74 10.33 2.84
N LEU A 23 -7.36 11.30 2.16
CA LEU A 23 -7.25 11.44 0.72
C LEU A 23 -5.79 11.68 0.32
N ASN A 24 -5.03 12.44 1.10
CA ASN A 24 -3.61 12.64 0.85
C ASN A 24 -2.77 11.37 1.04
N MET A 25 -3.19 10.39 1.83
CA MET A 25 -2.49 9.10 1.94
C MET A 25 -2.84 8.20 0.75
N LEU A 26 -4.14 8.01 0.49
CA LEU A 26 -4.68 7.16 -0.59
C LEU A 26 -4.50 7.73 -1.99
N THR A 27 -4.22 9.03 -2.13
CA THR A 27 -4.05 9.68 -3.42
C THR A 27 -2.85 10.59 -3.49
N GLY A 28 -2.11 10.82 -2.41
CA GLY A 28 -1.05 11.83 -2.39
C GLY A 28 0.31 11.31 -2.84
N TYR A 29 1.33 12.08 -2.46
CA TYR A 29 2.65 12.03 -3.12
C TYR A 29 3.35 10.67 -3.00
N SER A 30 3.37 10.05 -1.82
CA SER A 30 4.05 8.77 -1.61
C SER A 30 3.46 7.68 -2.50
N ARG A 31 2.13 7.50 -2.49
CA ARG A 31 1.44 6.55 -3.37
C ARG A 31 1.66 6.83 -4.85
N GLN A 32 1.51 8.09 -5.28
CA GLN A 32 1.74 8.44 -6.69
C GLN A 32 3.18 8.18 -7.11
N ARG A 33 4.15 8.38 -6.21
CA ARG A 33 5.56 8.07 -6.47
C ARG A 33 5.78 6.56 -6.57
N LEU A 34 5.18 5.76 -5.68
CA LEU A 34 5.22 4.29 -5.78
C LEU A 34 4.68 3.82 -7.12
N LEU A 35 3.50 4.29 -7.54
CA LEU A 35 2.92 3.93 -8.84
C LEU A 35 3.85 4.28 -10.01
N ARG A 36 4.45 5.48 -10.02
CA ARG A 36 5.41 5.86 -11.07
C ARG A 36 6.66 4.97 -11.08
N LEU A 37 7.18 4.62 -9.90
CA LEU A 37 8.32 3.72 -9.79
C LEU A 37 7.96 2.33 -10.31
N ILE A 38 6.80 1.79 -9.91
CA ILE A 38 6.28 0.51 -10.41
C ILE A 38 6.11 0.55 -11.92
N ASP A 39 5.46 1.57 -12.48
CA ASP A 39 5.22 1.67 -13.92
C ASP A 39 6.54 1.73 -14.70
N SER A 40 7.52 2.50 -14.20
CA SER A 40 8.88 2.55 -14.77
C SER A 40 9.55 1.18 -14.78
N LEU A 41 9.37 0.41 -13.72
CA LEU A 41 9.93 -0.93 -13.58
C LEU A 41 9.24 -1.94 -14.50
N LEU A 42 7.91 -1.95 -14.54
CA LEU A 42 7.12 -2.88 -15.35
C LEU A 42 7.26 -2.64 -16.85
N THR A 43 7.58 -1.41 -17.27
CA THR A 43 7.74 -1.03 -18.68
C THR A 43 9.19 -1.03 -19.15
N ALA A 44 10.15 -1.36 -18.28
CA ALA A 44 11.56 -1.40 -18.64
C ALA A 44 11.85 -2.52 -19.65
N GLU A 45 12.42 -2.17 -20.81
CA GLU A 45 12.78 -3.12 -21.87
C GLU A 45 13.92 -4.08 -21.48
N ARG A 46 14.72 -3.71 -20.47
CA ARG A 46 15.86 -4.49 -19.99
C ARG A 46 15.98 -4.40 -18.48
N PRO A 47 16.44 -5.49 -17.81
CA PRO A 47 16.72 -5.44 -16.39
C PRO A 47 17.76 -4.35 -16.06
N PRO A 48 17.53 -3.53 -15.03
CA PRO A 48 18.53 -2.61 -14.52
C PRO A 48 19.71 -3.39 -13.93
N THR A 49 20.84 -2.71 -13.85
CA THR A 49 22.02 -3.24 -13.14
C THR A 49 21.67 -3.48 -11.67
N ARG A 50 22.43 -4.35 -10.99
CA ARG A 50 22.23 -4.60 -9.55
C ARG A 50 22.27 -3.33 -8.71
N SER A 51 23.20 -2.41 -9.01
CA SER A 51 23.31 -1.12 -8.30
C SER A 51 22.06 -0.27 -8.50
N THR A 52 21.65 -0.11 -9.75
CA THR A 52 20.45 0.65 -10.09
C THR A 52 19.20 0.05 -9.46
N LEU A 53 19.07 -1.29 -9.47
CA LEU A 53 17.96 -1.97 -8.81
C LEU A 53 17.97 -1.74 -7.29
N SER A 54 19.14 -1.81 -6.65
CA SER A 54 19.27 -1.57 -5.21
C SER A 54 18.90 -0.14 -4.81
N GLU A 55 19.27 0.85 -5.62
CA GLU A 55 18.90 2.26 -5.42
C GLU A 55 17.38 2.44 -5.55
N MET A 56 16.79 1.91 -6.63
CA MET A 56 15.34 1.95 -6.84
C MET A 56 14.58 1.25 -5.72
N MET A 57 15.08 0.11 -5.23
CA MET A 57 14.48 -0.61 -4.10
C MET A 57 14.51 0.18 -2.80
N SER A 58 15.60 0.89 -2.54
CA SER A 58 15.74 1.70 -1.33
C SER A 58 14.73 2.84 -1.33
N GLU A 59 14.61 3.55 -2.45
CA GLU A 59 13.61 4.61 -2.64
C GLU A 59 12.18 4.06 -2.52
N PHE A 60 11.92 2.91 -3.15
CA PHE A 60 10.62 2.26 -3.12
C PHE A 60 10.19 1.90 -1.70
N PHE A 61 11.11 1.33 -0.93
CA PHE A 61 10.86 0.89 0.44
C PHE A 61 10.57 2.07 1.38
N GLU A 62 11.34 3.15 1.26
CA GLU A 62 11.11 4.36 2.06
C GLU A 62 9.69 4.92 1.82
N HIS A 63 9.25 5.00 0.56
CA HIS A 63 7.91 5.48 0.25
C HIS A 63 6.80 4.49 0.64
N ALA A 64 7.04 3.18 0.56
CA ALA A 64 6.07 2.17 0.94
C ALA A 64 5.81 2.15 2.46
N ILE A 65 6.86 2.19 3.29
CA ILE A 65 6.71 2.22 4.75
C ILE A 65 5.93 3.46 5.19
N VAL A 66 6.32 4.64 4.70
CA VAL A 66 5.64 5.90 5.07
C VAL A 66 4.16 5.87 4.66
N HIS A 67 3.84 5.26 3.51
CA HIS A 67 2.45 5.05 3.09
C HIS A 67 1.71 4.10 4.04
N PHE A 68 2.27 2.92 4.31
CA PHE A 68 1.65 1.88 5.14
C PHE A 68 1.44 2.31 6.59
N GLU A 69 2.44 2.90 7.23
CA GLU A 69 2.34 3.33 8.64
C GLU A 69 1.28 4.41 8.82
N ALA A 70 1.22 5.35 7.89
CA ALA A 70 0.23 6.42 7.92
C ALA A 70 -1.19 5.87 7.70
N GLU A 71 -1.35 4.95 6.75
CA GLU A 71 -2.64 4.33 6.44
C GLU A 71 -3.12 3.43 7.59
N ASP A 72 -2.28 2.54 8.11
CA ASP A 72 -2.65 1.61 9.19
C ASP A 72 -3.09 2.33 10.47
N ALA A 73 -2.33 3.34 10.90
CA ALA A 73 -2.65 4.14 12.08
C ALA A 73 -4.03 4.78 11.94
N TRP A 74 -4.30 5.31 10.75
CA TRP A 74 -5.54 6.00 10.46
C TRP A 74 -6.74 5.06 10.26
N LEU A 75 -6.58 3.95 9.52
CA LEU A 75 -7.63 2.93 9.34
C LEU A 75 -8.10 2.36 10.67
N SER A 76 -7.16 2.18 11.61
CA SER A 76 -7.48 1.81 12.99
C SER A 76 -8.29 2.90 13.71
N GLU A 77 -7.92 4.17 13.55
CA GLU A 77 -8.60 5.31 14.20
C GLU A 77 -10.06 5.46 13.74
N ILE A 78 -10.33 5.27 12.45
CA ILE A 78 -11.70 5.41 11.89
C ILE A 78 -12.56 4.15 12.03
N GLY A 79 -12.00 3.07 12.57
CA GLY A 79 -12.67 1.79 12.70
C GLY A 79 -13.05 1.18 11.36
N TYR A 80 -12.13 1.20 10.39
CA TYR A 80 -12.33 0.48 9.14
C TYR A 80 -12.45 -1.04 9.43
N PRO A 81 -13.53 -1.72 8.98
CA PRO A 81 -13.80 -3.10 9.37
C PRO A 81 -12.66 -4.07 9.06
N ASP A 82 -11.97 -3.85 7.94
CA ASP A 82 -10.90 -4.74 7.45
C ASP A 82 -9.50 -4.19 7.76
N ALA A 83 -9.35 -3.25 8.70
CA ALA A 83 -8.07 -2.63 9.05
C ALA A 83 -6.99 -3.67 9.43
N SER A 84 -7.37 -4.72 10.16
CA SER A 84 -6.42 -5.79 10.54
C SER A 84 -5.94 -6.60 9.34
N HIS A 85 -6.81 -6.82 8.33
CA HIS A 85 -6.42 -7.53 7.13
C HIS A 85 -5.53 -6.64 6.25
N HIS A 86 -5.91 -5.37 6.06
CA HIS A 86 -5.12 -4.38 5.31
C HIS A 86 -3.69 -4.26 5.86
N SER A 87 -3.56 -4.10 7.18
CA SER A 87 -2.24 -4.05 7.86
C SER A 87 -1.45 -5.36 7.75
N SER A 88 -2.13 -6.52 7.64
CA SER A 88 -1.44 -7.80 7.42
C SER A 88 -0.83 -7.90 6.02
N GLU A 89 -1.51 -7.37 5.00
CA GLU A 89 -0.98 -7.29 3.63
C GLU A 89 0.25 -6.36 3.58
N HIS A 90 0.18 -5.21 4.25
CA HIS A 90 1.33 -4.31 4.42
C HIS A 90 2.54 -5.01 5.04
N ARG A 91 2.32 -5.73 6.15
CA ARG A 91 3.40 -6.46 6.85
C ARG A 91 4.00 -7.54 5.95
N SER A 92 3.17 -8.29 5.22
CA SER A 92 3.65 -9.32 4.29
C SER A 92 4.52 -8.72 3.18
N LEU A 93 4.16 -7.54 2.66
CA LEU A 93 4.99 -6.82 1.69
C LEU A 93 6.33 -6.40 2.32
N VAL A 94 6.33 -5.82 3.53
CA VAL A 94 7.55 -5.44 4.30
C VAL A 94 8.48 -6.62 4.55
N GLU A 95 7.94 -7.77 4.93
CA GLU A 95 8.70 -9.01 5.10
C GLU A 95 9.31 -9.47 3.78
N THR A 96 8.52 -9.46 2.70
CA THR A 96 8.99 -9.84 1.36
C THR A 96 10.08 -8.91 0.84
N PHE A 97 10.05 -7.62 1.16
CA PHE A 97 11.13 -6.69 0.83
C PHE A 97 12.45 -7.14 1.45
N SER A 98 12.42 -7.54 2.72
CA SER A 98 13.61 -8.00 3.43
C SER A 98 14.23 -9.22 2.72
N ASP A 99 13.41 -10.18 2.30
CA ASP A 99 13.85 -11.35 1.54
C ASP A 99 14.53 -10.97 0.21
N VAL A 100 13.94 -10.02 -0.53
CA VAL A 100 14.50 -9.59 -1.82
C VAL A 100 15.79 -8.80 -1.64
N CYS A 101 15.91 -8.02 -0.56
CA CYS A 101 17.17 -7.37 -0.18
C CYS A 101 18.28 -8.40 0.08
N PHE A 102 17.98 -9.50 0.79
CA PHE A 102 18.95 -10.58 0.97
C PHE A 102 19.37 -11.21 -0.36
N LEU A 103 18.44 -11.44 -1.29
CA LEU A 103 18.75 -11.95 -2.63
C LEU A 103 19.70 -11.02 -3.40
N ILE A 104 19.56 -9.69 -3.29
CA ILE A 104 20.48 -8.73 -3.92
C ILE A 104 21.90 -8.85 -3.34
N MET A 105 21.99 -9.05 -2.02
CA MET A 105 23.27 -9.13 -1.33
C MET A 105 24.03 -10.42 -1.65
N GLU A 106 23.34 -11.54 -1.74
CA GLU A 106 23.92 -12.86 -2.01
C GLU A 106 24.17 -13.13 -3.50
N SER A 107 23.38 -12.52 -4.39
CA SER A 107 23.47 -12.76 -5.82
C SER A 107 24.53 -11.89 -6.51
N HIS A 108 25.27 -12.52 -7.45
CA HIS A 108 26.11 -11.81 -8.41
C HIS A 108 25.32 -11.22 -9.58
N GLU A 109 24.08 -11.67 -9.79
CA GLU A 109 23.16 -11.20 -10.83
C GLU A 109 22.02 -10.36 -10.25
N SER A 110 21.41 -9.50 -11.07
CA SER A 110 20.27 -8.65 -10.68
C SER A 110 19.03 -9.51 -10.42
N PRO A 111 18.43 -9.52 -9.20
CA PRO A 111 17.22 -10.29 -8.91
C PRO A 111 15.95 -9.58 -9.41
N TRP A 112 16.04 -8.98 -10.59
CA TRP A 112 15.01 -8.18 -11.24
C TRP A 112 13.64 -8.86 -11.26
N HIS A 113 13.58 -10.10 -11.76
CA HIS A 113 12.31 -10.84 -11.85
C HIS A 113 11.71 -11.12 -10.47
N ALA A 114 12.54 -11.48 -9.49
CA ALA A 114 12.08 -11.67 -8.12
C ALA A 114 11.54 -10.37 -7.52
N PHE A 115 12.16 -9.23 -7.82
CA PHE A 115 11.65 -7.93 -7.40
C PHE A 115 10.31 -7.60 -8.07
N LEU A 116 10.18 -7.80 -9.38
CA LEU A 116 8.90 -7.57 -10.07
C LEU A 116 7.77 -8.45 -9.52
N ASP A 117 8.00 -9.75 -9.42
CA ASP A 117 6.97 -10.74 -9.09
C ASP A 117 6.59 -10.70 -7.61
N ARG A 118 7.56 -10.48 -6.72
CA ARG A 118 7.33 -10.55 -5.27
C ARG A 118 6.98 -9.19 -4.68
N ILE A 119 7.34 -8.09 -5.34
CA ILE A 119 7.12 -6.74 -4.81
C ILE A 119 6.26 -5.90 -5.74
N CYS A 120 6.71 -5.64 -6.97
CA CYS A 120 6.06 -4.62 -7.80
C CYS A 120 4.62 -5.00 -8.15
N ILE A 121 4.37 -6.24 -8.56
CA ILE A 121 3.04 -6.72 -8.92
C ILE A 121 2.11 -6.76 -7.69
N PRO A 122 2.51 -7.37 -6.55
CA PRO A 122 1.71 -7.31 -5.32
C PRO A 122 1.40 -5.89 -4.85
N LEU A 123 2.39 -4.99 -4.82
CA LEU A 123 2.16 -3.62 -4.40
C LEU A 123 1.23 -2.88 -5.38
N TYR A 124 1.41 -3.06 -6.69
CA TYR A 124 0.52 -2.46 -7.68
C TYR A 124 -0.93 -2.86 -7.44
N ARG A 125 -1.17 -4.16 -7.22
CA ARG A 125 -2.50 -4.69 -6.91
C ARG A 125 -3.03 -4.06 -5.63
N HIS A 126 -2.23 -4.02 -4.57
CA HIS A 126 -2.63 -3.40 -3.30
C HIS A 126 -3.07 -1.94 -3.51
N LEU A 127 -2.23 -1.12 -4.15
CA LEU A 127 -2.49 0.30 -4.37
C LEU A 127 -3.68 0.58 -5.29
N THR A 128 -4.03 -0.34 -6.18
CA THR A 128 -5.11 -0.15 -7.18
C THR A 128 -6.43 -0.83 -6.79
N GLU A 129 -6.37 -1.90 -6.00
CA GLU A 129 -7.52 -2.73 -5.62
C GLU A 129 -7.84 -2.60 -4.13
N GLU A 130 -6.89 -2.86 -3.23
CA GLU A 130 -7.12 -2.86 -1.78
C GLU A 130 -7.35 -1.44 -1.23
N ASP A 131 -6.49 -0.48 -1.56
CA ASP A 131 -6.67 0.95 -1.23
C ASP A 131 -8.02 1.47 -1.76
N ARG A 132 -8.50 0.93 -2.88
CA ARG A 132 -9.77 1.36 -3.48
C ARG A 132 -10.98 0.93 -2.66
N LYS A 133 -10.89 -0.18 -1.92
CA LYS A 133 -11.92 -0.59 -0.96
C LYS A 133 -12.02 0.41 0.19
N VAL A 134 -10.87 0.90 0.67
CA VAL A 134 -10.81 1.98 1.66
C VAL A 134 -11.49 3.24 1.12
N ILE A 135 -11.13 3.70 -0.08
CA ILE A 135 -11.77 4.88 -0.71
C ILE A 135 -13.29 4.70 -0.76
N SER A 136 -13.76 3.54 -1.22
CA SER A 136 -15.20 3.23 -1.33
C SER A 136 -15.91 3.28 0.03
N PHE A 137 -15.26 2.77 1.08
CA PHE A 137 -15.77 2.85 2.46
C PHE A 137 -15.89 4.30 2.92
N LEU A 138 -14.91 5.15 2.60
CA LEU A 138 -14.95 6.55 2.97
C LEU A 138 -16.05 7.32 2.25
N GLU A 139 -16.20 7.09 0.95
CA GLU A 139 -17.26 7.70 0.15
C GLU A 139 -18.64 7.33 0.71
N ALA A 140 -18.86 6.05 1.02
CA ALA A 140 -20.11 5.55 1.58
C ALA A 140 -20.46 6.15 2.95
N ARG A 141 -19.46 6.58 3.72
CA ARG A 141 -19.64 7.20 5.04
C ARG A 141 -19.57 8.74 5.01
N HIS A 142 -19.51 9.34 3.82
CA HIS A 142 -19.28 10.79 3.62
C HIS A 142 -18.01 11.30 4.31
N ILE A 143 -17.01 10.42 4.42
CA ILE A 143 -15.68 10.69 4.96
C ILE A 143 -14.73 11.13 3.86
N ALA A 144 -14.97 10.76 2.59
CA ALA A 144 -14.20 11.19 1.41
C ALA A 144 -14.91 12.23 0.57
#